data_AF-G5GN24-F1
#
_entry.id   AF-G5GN24-F1
#
_cell.length_a   1.000
_cell.length_b   1.000
_cell.length_c   1.000
_cell.angle_alpha   90.00
_cell.angle_beta   90.00
_cell.angle_gamma   90.00
#
_symmetry.space_group_name_H-M   'P 1'
#
loop_
_entity.id
_entity.type
_entity.pdbx_description
1 polymer ?
#
loop_
_entity_poly.entity_id
_entity_poly.type
_entity_poly.pdbx_seq_one_letter_code
_entity_poly.pdbx_strand_id
1 'polypeptide(L)'
;MNTQTKEKLVSLVASGTDTYEQILRAIPELTENALYYVTHSHLDEERLLSQITPTRYSPEEEHHFLPDDRFELDDAGKDILYHYQERQKNQRLAWIAAISGIIATITSVAALLR
;
A
#
# COMPACT_ATOMS: atom_id res chain seq x y z
N MET A 1 7.85 -2.10 10.98
CA MET A 1 7.46 -2.66 9.66
C MET A 1 8.21 -1.92 8.55
N ASN A 2 8.70 -2.60 7.51
CA ASN A 2 9.44 -1.93 6.45
C ASN A 2 8.51 -1.18 5.45
N THR A 3 9.07 -0.27 4.66
CA THR A 3 8.32 0.58 3.72
C THR A 3 7.56 -0.23 2.67
N GLN A 4 8.16 -1.29 2.12
CA GLN A 4 7.50 -2.12 1.10
C GLN A 4 6.26 -2.82 1.64
N THR A 5 6.32 -3.33 2.88
CA THR A 5 5.17 -3.94 3.55
C THR A 5 4.09 -2.89 3.85
N LYS A 6 4.47 -1.68 4.28
CA LYS A 6 3.53 -0.55 4.45
C LYS A 6 2.80 -0.23 3.15
N GLU A 7 3.54 -0.05 2.04
CA GLU A 7 2.98 0.22 0.70
C GLU A 7 2.03 -0.87 0.22
N LYS A 8 2.41 -2.15 0.40
CA LYS A 8 1.58 -3.30 0.04
C LYS A 8 0.30 -3.33 0.87
N LEU A 9 0.39 -3.12 2.19
CA LEU A 9 -0.75 -3.09 3.09
C LEU A 9 -1.76 -2.02 2.70
N VAL A 10 -1.31 -0.76 2.53
CA VAL A 10 -2.23 0.34 2.17
C VAL A 10 -2.85 0.15 0.79
N SER A 11 -2.12 -0.46 -0.14
CA SER A 11 -2.64 -0.78 -1.48
C SER A 11 -3.72 -1.85 -1.44
N LEU A 12 -3.55 -2.88 -0.61
CA LEU A 12 -4.54 -3.95 -0.42
C LEU A 12 -5.84 -3.41 0.17
N VAL A 13 -5.75 -2.65 1.26
CA VAL A 13 -6.91 -2.04 1.91
C VAL A 13 -7.65 -1.12 0.95
N ALA A 14 -6.92 -0.25 0.22
CA ALA A 14 -7.52 0.62 -0.81
C ALA A 14 -8.20 -0.14 -1.96
N SER A 15 -7.77 -1.37 -2.25
CA SER A 15 -8.37 -2.23 -3.28
C SER A 15 -9.56 -3.05 -2.79
N GLY A 16 -9.93 -2.94 -1.50
CA GLY A 16 -11.02 -3.69 -0.88
C GLY A 16 -10.61 -5.04 -0.28
N THR A 17 -9.31 -5.32 -0.19
CA THR A 17 -8.77 -6.44 0.61
C THR A 17 -8.54 -5.93 2.02
N ASP A 18 -9.63 -5.77 2.77
CA ASP A 18 -9.68 -4.94 3.97
C ASP A 18 -10.05 -5.70 5.24
N THR A 19 -10.25 -7.02 5.17
CA THR A 19 -10.43 -7.86 6.38
C THR A 19 -9.11 -8.40 6.91
N TYR A 20 -9.03 -8.66 8.22
CA TYR A 20 -7.85 -9.24 8.86
C TYR A 20 -7.37 -10.53 8.19
N GLU A 21 -8.27 -11.47 7.95
CA GLU A 21 -7.92 -12.75 7.33
C GLU A 21 -7.39 -12.55 5.90
N GLN A 22 -8.02 -11.68 5.12
CA GLN A 22 -7.59 -11.38 3.76
C GLN A 22 -6.20 -10.74 3.73
N ILE A 23 -5.95 -9.79 4.63
CA ILE A 23 -4.66 -9.11 4.76
C ILE A 23 -3.55 -10.11 5.12
N LEU A 24 -3.77 -10.98 6.12
CA LEU A 24 -2.78 -11.99 6.50
C LEU A 24 -2.51 -13.01 5.38
N ARG A 25 -3.54 -13.43 4.65
CA ARG A 25 -3.37 -14.30 3.48
C ARG A 25 -2.54 -13.63 2.38
N ALA A 26 -2.71 -12.32 2.18
CA ALA A 26 -2.00 -11.56 1.16
C ALA A 26 -0.57 -11.14 1.58
N ILE A 27 -0.32 -10.99 2.88
CA ILE A 27 0.98 -10.65 3.49
C ILE A 27 1.30 -11.65 4.61
N PRO A 28 1.72 -12.89 4.28
CA PRO A 28 1.98 -13.93 5.29
C PRO A 28 3.06 -13.57 6.32
N GLU A 29 3.95 -12.63 5.97
CA GLU A 29 5.00 -12.12 6.86
C GLU A 29 4.50 -11.04 7.85
N LEU A 30 3.26 -10.55 7.69
CA LEU A 30 2.68 -9.56 8.59
C LEU A 30 2.21 -10.24 9.88
N THR A 31 2.71 -9.76 11.01
CA THR A 31 2.28 -10.25 12.32
C THR A 31 1.09 -9.45 12.84
N GLU A 32 0.26 -10.08 13.67
CA GLU A 32 -0.82 -9.41 14.39
C GLU A 32 -0.34 -8.17 15.14
N ASN A 33 0.78 -8.27 15.85
CA ASN A 33 1.39 -7.14 16.56
C ASN A 33 1.78 -5.97 15.63
N ALA A 34 2.27 -6.27 14.42
CA ALA A 34 2.61 -5.22 13.46
C ALA A 34 1.34 -4.53 12.93
N LEU A 35 0.29 -5.29 12.65
CA LEU A 35 -0.99 -4.74 12.22
C LEU A 35 -1.67 -3.94 13.35
N TYR A 36 -1.61 -4.45 14.57
CA TYR A 36 -2.11 -3.78 15.77
C TYR A 36 -1.43 -2.43 15.96
N TYR A 37 -0.09 -2.40 15.87
CA TYR A 37 0.69 -1.18 15.99
C TYR A 37 0.25 -0.12 14.97
N VAL A 38 0.13 -0.46 13.69
CA VAL A 38 -0.26 0.52 12.66
C VAL A 38 -1.75 0.89 12.67
N THR A 39 -2.56 0.20 13.48
CA THR A 39 -3.99 0.51 13.64
C THR A 39 -4.24 1.35 14.90
N HIS A 40 -3.49 1.11 15.97
CA HIS A 40 -3.74 1.68 17.29
C HIS A 40 -2.59 2.57 17.82
N SER A 41 -1.58 2.84 17.01
CA SER A 41 -0.49 3.76 17.39
C SER A 41 -1.03 5.14 17.78
N HIS A 42 -0.47 5.70 18.85
CA HIS A 42 -0.70 7.09 19.26
C HIS A 42 0.09 8.10 18.42
N LEU A 43 1.06 7.63 17.63
CA LEU A 43 1.81 8.46 16.69
C LEU A 43 1.05 8.48 15.36
N ASP A 44 0.47 9.63 15.01
CA ASP A 44 -0.35 9.78 13.80
C ASP A 44 0.41 9.38 12.52
N GLU A 45 1.73 9.63 12.45
CA GLU A 45 2.59 9.24 11.33
C GLU A 45 2.77 7.72 11.16
N GLU A 46 2.54 6.95 12.23
CA GLU A 46 2.63 5.48 12.22
C GLU A 46 1.24 4.82 12.18
N ARG A 47 0.16 5.57 12.44
CA ARG A 47 -1.21 5.07 12.37
C ARG A 47 -1.67 5.08 10.91
N LEU A 48 -1.50 3.95 10.24
CA LEU A 48 -1.83 3.80 8.82
C LEU A 48 -3.30 3.42 8.61
N LEU A 49 -3.88 2.72 9.59
CA LEU A 49 -5.22 2.13 9.49
C LEU A 49 -6.10 2.57 10.65
N SER A 50 -7.40 2.54 10.42
CA SER A 50 -8.43 2.59 11.46
C SER A 50 -9.31 1.34 11.35
N GLN A 51 -9.68 0.76 12.49
CA GLN A 51 -10.61 -0.37 12.51
C GLN A 51 -12.05 0.12 12.38
N ILE A 52 -12.81 -0.43 11.43
CA ILE A 52 -14.22 -0.09 11.19
C ILE A 52 -15.12 -0.79 12.22
N THR A 53 -14.76 -2.03 12.58
CA THR A 53 -15.53 -2.80 13.56
C THR A 53 -15.36 -2.18 14.95
N PRO A 54 -16.44 -1.93 15.71
CA PRO A 54 -16.33 -1.42 17.07
C PRO A 54 -15.54 -2.41 17.93
N THR A 55 -14.48 -1.90 18.56
CA THR A 55 -13.62 -2.63 19.48
C THR A 55 -14.48 -3.19 20.62
N ARG A 56 -14.55 -4.53 20.72
CA ARG A 56 -15.24 -5.24 21.80
C ARG A 56 -14.28 -5.67 22.90
N TYR A 57 -13.24 -4.88 23.17
CA TYR A 57 -12.12 -5.33 23.99
C TYR A 57 -12.14 -4.70 25.37
N SER A 58 -11.96 -5.55 26.39
CA SER A 58 -11.62 -5.14 27.74
C SER A 58 -10.14 -4.72 27.77
N PRO A 59 -9.76 -3.62 28.45
CA PRO A 59 -8.36 -3.20 28.59
C PRO A 59 -7.43 -4.25 29.24
N GLU A 60 -8.00 -5.29 29.84
CA GLU A 60 -7.28 -6.32 30.60
C GLU A 60 -6.87 -7.55 29.75
N GLU A 61 -7.36 -7.66 28.51
CA GLU A 61 -7.06 -8.80 27.62
C GLU A 61 -6.06 -8.43 26.53
N GLU A 62 -5.20 -9.38 26.15
CA GLU A 62 -4.32 -9.24 24.98
C GLU A 62 -5.20 -9.11 23.72
N HIS A 63 -4.96 -8.08 22.92
CA HIS A 63 -5.81 -7.79 21.76
C HIS A 63 -5.62 -8.83 20.66
N HIS A 64 -6.72 -9.37 20.17
CA HIS A 64 -6.74 -10.27 19.03
C HIS A 64 -7.75 -9.83 17.99
N PHE A 65 -7.34 -9.72 16.73
CA PHE A 65 -8.26 -9.42 15.63
C PHE A 65 -9.08 -10.66 15.25
N LEU A 66 -10.38 -10.44 14.99
CA LEU A 66 -11.25 -11.43 14.41
C LEU A 66 -11.01 -11.51 12.89
N PRO A 67 -11.22 -12.68 12.24
CA PRO A 67 -11.03 -12.84 10.79
C PRO A 67 -11.74 -11.79 9.93
N ASP A 68 -12.93 -11.37 10.36
CA ASP A 68 -13.81 -10.42 9.67
C ASP A 68 -13.62 -8.96 10.13
N ASP A 69 -12.64 -8.68 10.99
CA ASP A 69 -12.32 -7.31 11.38
C ASP A 69 -11.85 -6.52 10.16
N ARG A 70 -12.52 -5.39 9.90
CA ARG A 70 -12.29 -4.56 8.73
C ARG A 70 -11.50 -3.31 9.07
N PHE A 71 -10.67 -2.90 8.13
CA PHE A 71 -9.80 -1.75 8.26
C PHE A 71 -10.06 -0.74 7.13
N GLU A 72 -9.93 0.54 7.44
CA GLU A 72 -9.86 1.61 6.46
C GLU A 72 -8.54 2.36 6.59
N LEU A 73 -8.16 3.11 5.55
CA LEU A 73 -6.97 3.93 5.60
C LEU A 73 -7.20 5.16 6.48
N ASP A 74 -6.30 5.36 7.44
CA ASP A 74 -6.14 6.65 8.08
C ASP A 74 -5.29 7.60 7.21
N ASP A 75 -5.17 8.85 7.60
CA ASP A 75 -4.52 9.90 6.80
C ASP A 75 -3.07 9.59 6.46
N ALA A 76 -2.28 9.05 7.40
CA ALA A 76 -0.91 8.61 7.08
C ALA A 76 -0.91 7.43 6.09
N GLY A 77 -1.88 6.53 6.16
CA GLY A 77 -2.06 5.45 5.19
C GLY A 77 -2.39 5.96 3.79
N LYS A 78 -3.27 6.98 3.70
CA LYS A 78 -3.62 7.65 2.43
C LYS A 78 -2.42 8.36 1.81
N ASP A 79 -1.58 9.00 2.63
CA ASP A 79 -0.37 9.69 2.17
C ASP A 79 0.66 8.71 1.57
N ILE A 80 0.91 7.59 2.26
CA ILE A 80 1.77 6.51 1.72
C ILE A 80 1.20 5.98 0.40
N LEU A 81 -0.10 5.75 0.33
CA LEU A 81 -0.76 5.27 -0.88
C LEU A 81 -0.58 6.26 -2.04
N TYR A 82 -0.80 7.55 -1.78
CA TYR A 82 -0.63 8.61 -2.77
C TYR A 82 0.79 8.61 -3.34
N HIS A 83 1.81 8.64 -2.48
CA HIS A 83 3.21 8.64 -2.90
C HIS A 83 3.64 7.35 -3.59
N TYR A 84 3.07 6.21 -3.21
CA TYR A 84 3.29 4.95 -3.91
C TYR A 84 2.72 4.97 -5.32
N GLN A 85 1.47 5.41 -5.47
CA GLN A 85 0.80 5.53 -6.77
C GLN A 85 1.48 6.55 -7.68
N GLU A 86 1.95 7.66 -7.13
CA GLU A 86 2.71 8.68 -7.86
C GLU A 86 4.03 8.11 -8.41
N ARG A 87 4.79 7.37 -7.59
CA ARG A 87 6.01 6.68 -8.06
C ARG A 87 5.72 5.67 -9.17
N GLN A 88 4.67 4.87 -9.03
CA GLN A 88 4.24 3.91 -10.06
C GLN A 88 3.87 4.61 -11.36
N LYS A 89 3.12 5.72 -11.29
CA LYS A 89 2.76 6.54 -12.46
C LYS A 89 4.01 7.11 -13.13
N ASN A 90 4.92 7.69 -12.37
CA ASN A 90 6.15 8.28 -12.91
C ASN A 90 7.05 7.23 -13.57
N GLN A 91 7.16 6.04 -12.99
CA GLN A 91 7.90 4.91 -13.59
C GLN A 91 7.25 4.45 -14.90
N ARG A 92 5.92 4.37 -14.97
CA ARG A 92 5.22 4.03 -16.23
C ARG A 92 5.46 5.07 -17.32
N LEU A 93 5.39 6.36 -16.98
CA LEU A 93 5.66 7.45 -17.92
C LEU A 93 7.10 7.41 -18.43
N ALA A 94 8.07 7.16 -17.55
CA ALA A 94 9.47 7.02 -17.93
C ALA A 94 9.69 5.83 -18.87
N TRP A 95 9.03 4.69 -18.61
CA TRP A 95 9.09 3.53 -19.51
C TRP A 95 8.51 3.83 -20.89
N ILE A 96 7.35 4.50 -20.96
CA ILE A 96 6.74 4.90 -22.24
C ILE A 96 7.68 5.85 -23.00
N ALA A 97 8.23 6.86 -22.32
CA ALA A 97 9.15 7.82 -22.92
C ALA A 97 10.42 7.14 -23.46
N ALA A 98 10.97 6.15 -22.75
CA ALA A 98 12.13 5.38 -23.20
C ALA A 98 11.83 4.60 -24.50
N ILE A 99 10.66 3.95 -24.58
CA ILE A 99 10.23 3.24 -25.80
C ILE A 99 10.03 4.23 -26.96
N SER A 100 9.40 5.38 -26.72
CA SER A 100 9.21 6.41 -27.75
C SER A 100 10.54 6.98 -28.26
N GLY A 101 11.54 7.18 -27.40
CA GLY A 101 12.87 7.62 -27.79
C GLY A 101 13.60 6.63 -28.72
N ILE A 102 13.42 5.33 -28.49
CA ILE A 102 13.98 4.27 -29.36
C ILE A 102 13.34 4.33 -30.76
N ILE A 103 12.03 4.52 -30.86
CA ILE A 103 11.34 4.62 -32.16
C ILE A 103 11.78 5.88 -32.93
N ALA A 104 11.92 7.02 -32.23
CA ALA A 104 12.33 8.29 -32.84
C ALA A 104 13.76 8.22 -33.41
N THR A 105 14.68 7.55 -32.72
CA THR A 105 16.06 7.39 -33.20
C THR A 105 16.15 6.49 -34.44
N ILE A 106 15.39 5.39 -34.48
CA ILE A 106 15.34 4.51 -35.67
C ILE A 106 14.75 5.26 -36.88
N THR A 107 13.67 6.03 -36.68
CA THR A 107 13.03 6.81 -37.75
C THR A 107 13.98 7.89 -38.30
N SER A 108 14.74 8.55 -37.42
CA SER A 108 15.73 9.56 -37.81
C SER A 108 16.86 8.97 -38.67
N VAL A 109 17.40 7.81 -38.29
CA VAL A 109 18.44 7.12 -39.07
C VAL A 109 17.91 6.66 -40.44
N ALA A 110 16.68 6.13 -40.50
CA ALA A 110 16.05 5.73 -41.76
C ALA A 110 15.79 6.93 -42.70
N ALA A 111 15.45 8.09 -42.14
CA ALA A 111 15.24 9.32 -42.92
C ALA A 111 16.56 9.90 -43.46
N LEU A 112 17.68 9.74 -42.75
CA LEU A 112 19.01 10.17 -43.17
C LEU A 112 19.65 9.27 -44.24
N LEU A 113 19.21 8.02 -44.35
CA LEU A 113 19.71 7.03 -45.32
C LEU A 113 18.90 6.98 -46.63
N ARG A 114 17.94 7.91 -46.82
CA ARG A 114 17.13 8.06 -48.02
C ARG A 114 17.50 9.35 -48.76
#